data_AF-A0A7J0AA10-F1
#
_entry.id   AF-A0A7J0AA10-F1
#
_cell.length_a   1.000
_cell.length_b   1.000
_cell.length_c   1.000
_cell.angle_alpha   90.00
_cell.angle_beta   90.00
_cell.angle_gamma   90.00
#
_symmetry.space_group_name_H-M   'P 1'
#
loop_
_entity.id
_entity.type
_entity.pdbx_description
1 polymer ?
#
loop_
_entity_poly.entity_id
_entity_poly.type
_entity_poly.pdbx_seq_one_letter_code
_entity_poly.pdbx_strand_id
1 'polypeptide(L)'
;MTNKELFLTIVERLKTEPFLKGFKFRKRDSSFIKQEGGSRRHIELDHWSKEGVLIIYPIYMVRFDVLLKWFEPYNVKSPQNQQDNPSVGFTGNMLGRQDKFTISEANLECEYSKLCGTLADCSGIVFQSYTSLRDMFEHEIIPRLEGKRALPDVGADWAFKYLTLTRIESPEDYPAVKALVLAQVLKMAERHEPNIMDYFPRLDEIISVMEQTFPTK
;
A
#
# COMPACT_ATOMS: atom_id res chain seq x y z
N MET A 1 -10.28 20.55 24.64
CA MET A 1 -10.42 19.16 24.14
C MET A 1 -9.06 18.47 24.13
N THR A 2 -8.96 17.19 24.51
CA THR A 2 -7.71 16.41 24.36
C THR A 2 -7.46 16.05 22.90
N ASN A 3 -6.21 15.78 22.50
CA ASN A 3 -5.90 15.37 21.12
C ASN A 3 -6.61 14.07 20.71
N LYS A 4 -6.88 13.17 21.67
CA LYS A 4 -7.66 11.95 21.42
C LYS A 4 -9.11 12.28 21.11
N GLU A 5 -9.74 13.16 21.89
CA GLU A 5 -11.11 13.63 21.62
C GLU A 5 -11.18 14.37 20.29
N LEU A 6 -10.19 15.23 20.00
CA LEU A 6 -10.07 15.97 18.74
C LEU A 6 -10.00 15.03 17.54
N PHE A 7 -9.16 14.00 17.61
CA PHE A 7 -9.06 12.98 16.57
C PHE A 7 -10.39 12.25 16.36
N LEU A 8 -11.06 11.83 17.45
CA LEU A 8 -12.36 11.17 17.36
C LEU A 8 -13.43 12.09 16.76
N THR A 9 -13.45 13.37 17.11
CA THR A 9 -14.35 14.37 16.49
C THR A 9 -14.11 14.46 14.99
N ILE A 10 -12.84 14.51 14.54
CA ILE A 10 -12.50 14.51 13.11
C ILE A 10 -12.99 13.23 12.43
N VAL A 11 -12.75 12.06 13.02
CA VAL A 11 -13.20 10.78 12.46
C VAL A 11 -14.72 10.71 12.35
N GLU A 12 -15.47 11.15 13.37
CA GLU A 12 -16.94 11.16 13.31
C GLU A 12 -17.46 12.09 12.22
N ARG A 13 -16.81 13.25 12.01
CA ARG A 13 -17.15 14.13 10.88
C ARG A 13 -16.80 13.49 9.53
N LEU A 14 -15.62 12.89 9.40
CA LEU A 14 -15.20 12.22 8.16
C LEU A 14 -16.15 11.10 7.73
N LYS A 15 -16.75 10.36 8.67
CA LYS A 15 -17.73 9.31 8.36
C LYS A 15 -18.95 9.82 7.56
N THR A 16 -19.27 11.11 7.60
CA THR A 16 -20.39 11.70 6.87
C THR A 16 -19.97 12.34 5.55
N GLU A 17 -18.67 12.38 5.24
CA GLU A 17 -18.17 13.01 4.01
C GLU A 17 -18.52 12.17 2.77
N PRO A 18 -18.99 12.80 1.66
CA PRO A 18 -19.45 12.09 0.48
C PRO A 18 -18.38 11.17 -0.17
N PHE A 19 -17.11 11.58 -0.16
CA PHE A 19 -16.02 10.80 -0.76
C PHE A 19 -15.70 9.50 0.01
N LEU A 20 -16.16 9.40 1.26
CA LEU A 20 -16.03 8.19 2.09
C LEU A 20 -17.27 7.30 2.05
N LYS A 21 -18.23 7.56 1.15
CA LYS A 21 -19.42 6.73 0.99
C LYS A 21 -19.05 5.26 0.73
N GLY A 22 -19.53 4.38 1.60
CA GLY A 22 -19.27 2.94 1.53
C GLY A 22 -17.98 2.49 2.22
N PHE A 23 -17.16 3.40 2.72
CA PHE A 23 -16.04 3.07 3.60
C PHE A 23 -16.55 2.80 5.02
N LYS A 24 -15.92 1.84 5.70
CA LYS A 24 -16.13 1.56 7.13
C LYS A 24 -14.87 1.95 7.90
N PHE A 25 -15.04 2.68 8.99
CA PHE A 25 -13.92 3.04 9.85
C PHE A 25 -13.54 1.87 10.77
N ARG A 26 -12.27 1.49 10.74
CA ARG A 26 -11.65 0.47 11.60
C ARG A 26 -10.76 1.19 12.63
N LYS A 27 -11.12 1.04 13.91
CA LYS A 27 -10.49 1.78 15.02
C LYS A 27 -9.04 1.37 15.29
N ARG A 28 -8.72 0.08 15.10
CA ARG A 28 -7.43 -0.53 15.49
C ARG A 28 -6.23 0.17 14.87
N ASP A 29 -6.38 0.60 13.63
CA ASP A 29 -5.36 1.20 12.76
C ASP A 29 -5.89 2.49 12.13
N SER A 30 -6.92 3.09 12.74
CA SER A 30 -7.44 4.40 12.34
C SER A 30 -7.71 4.56 10.84
N SER A 31 -8.31 3.55 10.23
CA SER A 31 -8.41 3.44 8.78
C SER A 31 -9.84 3.41 8.29
N PHE A 32 -10.13 4.15 7.22
CA PHE A 32 -11.34 3.98 6.42
C PHE A 32 -11.10 2.91 5.37
N ILE A 33 -11.95 1.87 5.32
CA ILE A 33 -11.75 0.71 4.45
C ILE A 33 -13.00 0.43 3.61
N LYS A 34 -12.79 0.20 2.32
CA LYS A 34 -13.81 -0.26 1.38
C LYS A 34 -13.31 -1.50 0.63
N GLN A 35 -14.05 -2.59 0.70
CA GLN A 35 -13.74 -3.83 -0.02
C GLN A 35 -14.75 -4.02 -1.16
N GLU A 36 -14.25 -4.22 -2.38
CA GLU A 36 -15.06 -4.51 -3.58
C GLU A 36 -14.32 -5.52 -4.47
N GLY A 37 -14.96 -6.63 -4.81
CA GLY A 37 -14.48 -7.56 -5.85
C GLY A 37 -13.05 -8.10 -5.66
N GLY A 38 -12.65 -8.45 -4.43
CA GLY A 38 -11.29 -8.94 -4.13
C GLY A 38 -10.20 -7.84 -4.09
N SER A 39 -10.60 -6.58 -4.28
CA SER A 39 -9.78 -5.41 -4.01
C SER A 39 -10.21 -4.72 -2.71
N ARG A 40 -9.26 -4.10 -2.03
CA ARG A 40 -9.49 -3.31 -0.82
C ARG A 40 -8.81 -1.96 -0.95
N ARG A 41 -9.57 -0.90 -0.68
CA ARG A 41 -9.12 0.49 -0.64
C ARG A 41 -9.08 0.97 0.80
N HIS A 42 -8.01 1.63 1.18
CA HIS A 42 -7.78 2.08 2.55
C HIS A 42 -7.30 3.52 2.56
N ILE A 43 -7.78 4.27 3.54
CA ILE A 43 -7.24 5.57 3.92
C ILE A 43 -6.91 5.45 5.40
N GLU A 44 -5.63 5.28 5.72
CA GLU A 44 -5.14 5.27 7.09
C GLU A 44 -4.91 6.70 7.55
N LEU A 45 -5.38 7.02 8.75
CA LEU A 45 -5.12 8.27 9.42
C LEU A 45 -4.10 8.02 10.53
N ASP A 46 -2.84 7.79 10.12
CA ASP A 46 -1.74 7.72 11.08
C ASP A 46 -1.67 9.04 11.83
N HIS A 47 -1.48 8.99 13.15
CA HIS A 47 -1.58 10.18 13.97
C HIS A 47 -0.80 10.06 15.27
N TRP A 48 -0.28 11.20 15.72
CA TRP A 48 0.41 11.31 17.00
C TRP A 48 0.24 12.70 17.57
N SER A 49 0.60 12.86 18.84
CA SER A 49 0.67 14.15 19.50
C SER A 49 2.11 14.61 19.58
N LYS A 50 2.37 15.88 19.23
CA LYS A 50 3.68 16.52 19.42
C LYS A 50 3.42 17.92 19.96
N GLU A 51 4.10 18.31 21.04
CA GLU A 51 4.02 19.68 21.59
C GLU A 51 2.58 20.18 21.83
N GLY A 52 1.68 19.28 22.25
CA GLY A 52 0.28 19.62 22.53
C GLY A 52 -0.63 19.72 21.30
N VAL A 53 -0.12 19.54 20.07
CA VAL A 53 -0.93 19.52 18.85
C VAL A 53 -1.12 18.10 18.30
N LEU A 54 -2.28 17.85 17.70
CA LEU A 54 -2.57 16.62 16.98
C LEU A 54 -1.97 16.70 15.58
N ILE A 55 -1.19 15.71 15.19
CA ILE A 55 -0.71 15.56 13.82
C ILE A 55 -1.42 14.37 13.18
N ILE A 56 -2.03 14.59 12.02
CA ILE A 56 -2.61 13.54 11.17
C ILE A 56 -1.79 13.43 9.89
N TYR A 57 -1.44 12.20 9.53
CA TYR A 57 -0.63 11.82 8.37
C TYR A 57 -1.38 10.76 7.54
N PRO A 58 -2.15 11.18 6.51
CA PRO A 58 -2.91 10.23 5.71
C PRO A 58 -2.04 9.35 4.81
N ILE A 59 -2.39 8.07 4.73
CA ILE A 59 -1.79 7.09 3.81
C ILE A 59 -2.90 6.44 2.98
N TYR A 60 -2.76 6.50 1.66
CA TYR A 60 -3.74 6.02 0.69
C TYR A 60 -3.26 4.72 0.08
N MET A 61 -4.04 3.65 0.22
CA MET A 61 -3.57 2.31 -0.12
C MET A 61 -4.60 1.51 -0.92
N VAL A 62 -4.10 0.68 -1.83
CA VAL A 62 -4.88 -0.31 -2.57
C VAL A 62 -4.25 -1.68 -2.38
N ARG A 63 -5.09 -2.68 -2.14
CA ARG A 63 -4.72 -4.08 -2.02
C ARG A 63 -5.51 -4.92 -3.01
N PHE A 64 -4.82 -5.78 -3.74
CA PHE A 64 -5.41 -6.86 -4.54
C PHE A 64 -5.09 -8.18 -3.84
N ASP A 65 -6.12 -8.86 -3.31
CA ASP A 65 -5.92 -10.05 -2.48
C ASP A 65 -5.20 -11.18 -3.25
N VAL A 66 -5.45 -11.29 -4.56
CA VAL A 66 -4.81 -12.30 -5.43
C VAL A 66 -3.28 -12.19 -5.46
N LEU A 67 -2.72 -11.00 -5.24
CA LEU A 67 -1.27 -10.80 -5.27
C LEU A 67 -0.55 -11.22 -3.98
N LEU A 68 -1.29 -11.29 -2.86
CA LEU A 68 -0.69 -11.44 -1.52
C LEU A 68 -1.16 -12.70 -0.79
N LYS A 69 -2.41 -13.15 -1.02
CA LYS A 69 -3.03 -14.22 -0.25
C LYS A 69 -2.32 -15.58 -0.41
N TRP A 70 -1.84 -15.89 -1.62
CA TRP A 70 -1.11 -17.14 -1.88
C TRP A 70 0.23 -17.19 -1.11
N PHE A 71 0.81 -16.04 -0.79
CA PHE A 71 2.10 -15.91 -0.13
C PHE A 71 2.01 -15.97 1.41
N GLU A 72 0.80 -15.88 1.99
CA GLU A 72 0.57 -15.90 3.44
C GLU A 72 1.29 -17.05 4.19
N PRO A 73 1.38 -18.30 3.67
CA PRO A 73 2.09 -19.39 4.34
C PRO A 73 3.61 -19.19 4.47
N TYR A 74 4.20 -18.32 3.65
CA TYR A 74 5.63 -18.05 3.63
C TYR A 74 5.98 -16.78 4.40
N ASN A 75 5.04 -15.85 4.52
CA ASN A 75 5.29 -14.52 5.04
C ASN A 75 5.61 -14.56 6.54
N VAL A 76 6.73 -13.96 6.93
CA VAL A 76 7.21 -13.94 8.33
C VAL A 76 6.46 -12.93 9.20
N LYS A 77 5.70 -12.01 8.59
CA LYS A 77 4.88 -11.05 9.32
C LYS A 77 3.73 -11.75 10.03
N SER A 78 3.21 -11.14 11.10
CA SER A 78 2.00 -11.65 11.75
C SER A 78 0.82 -11.72 10.77
N PRO A 79 -0.13 -12.66 10.94
CA PRO A 79 -1.29 -12.76 10.06
C PRO A 79 -2.07 -11.44 9.91
N GLN A 80 -2.11 -10.65 10.98
CA GLN A 80 -2.70 -9.32 10.96
C GLN A 80 -1.96 -8.36 10.03
N ASN A 81 -0.64 -8.25 10.16
CA ASN A 81 0.17 -7.38 9.31
C ASN A 81 0.13 -7.84 7.85
N GLN A 82 0.02 -9.15 7.61
CA GLN A 82 -0.17 -9.69 6.26
C GLN A 82 -1.50 -9.25 5.65
N GLN A 83 -2.60 -9.28 6.41
CA GLN A 83 -3.94 -8.87 5.93
C GLN A 83 -4.07 -7.37 5.67
N ASP A 84 -3.29 -6.56 6.36
CA ASP A 84 -3.29 -5.10 6.23
C ASP A 84 -2.26 -4.61 5.22
N ASN A 85 -1.33 -5.47 4.79
CA ASN A 85 -0.30 -5.12 3.82
C ASN A 85 -0.92 -4.68 2.48
N PRO A 86 -0.60 -3.48 1.97
CA PRO A 86 -1.15 -3.01 0.72
C PRO A 86 -0.37 -3.56 -0.49
N SER A 87 -1.03 -3.58 -1.65
CA SER A 87 -0.33 -3.79 -2.93
C SER A 87 0.43 -2.53 -3.34
N VAL A 88 -0.13 -1.35 -3.10
CA VAL A 88 0.50 -0.03 -3.27
C VAL A 88 0.04 0.92 -2.18
N GLY A 89 0.92 1.84 -1.77
CA GLY A 89 0.63 2.84 -0.74
C GLY A 89 1.29 4.17 -1.07
N PHE A 90 0.58 5.26 -0.81
CA PHE A 90 0.99 6.61 -1.14
C PHE A 90 0.76 7.54 0.04
N THR A 91 1.68 8.48 0.21
CA THR A 91 1.56 9.60 1.13
C THR A 91 1.18 10.83 0.31
N GLY A 92 0.67 11.89 0.94
CA GLY A 92 0.37 13.14 0.22
C GLY A 92 1.58 13.67 -0.57
N ASN A 93 2.78 13.60 -0.01
CA ASN A 93 4.00 14.11 -0.62
C ASN A 93 4.38 13.32 -1.90
N MET A 94 4.18 12.00 -1.88
CA MET A 94 4.37 11.17 -3.09
C MET A 94 3.43 11.55 -4.23
N LEU A 95 2.31 12.22 -3.92
CA LEU A 95 1.32 12.73 -4.87
C LEU A 95 1.46 14.24 -5.13
N GLY A 96 2.51 14.88 -4.62
CA GLY A 96 2.70 16.33 -4.73
C GLY A 96 1.62 17.13 -3.99
N ARG A 97 1.17 16.63 -2.84
CA ARG A 97 0.17 17.24 -1.95
C ARG A 97 0.70 17.35 -0.52
N GLN A 98 -0.01 18.12 0.30
CA GLN A 98 0.24 18.15 1.73
C GLN A 98 0.01 16.75 2.33
N ASP A 99 0.95 16.30 3.16
CA ASP A 99 0.90 14.96 3.76
C ASP A 99 0.67 14.98 5.26
N LYS A 100 1.00 16.08 5.96
CA LYS A 100 0.81 16.23 7.41
C LYS A 100 -0.10 17.41 7.73
N PHE A 101 -1.02 17.20 8.66
CA PHE A 101 -1.97 18.21 9.15
C PHE A 101 -1.77 18.41 10.64
N THR A 102 -1.55 19.66 11.06
CA THR A 102 -1.35 20.01 12.46
C THR A 102 -2.60 20.70 13.00
N ILE A 103 -3.36 19.97 13.80
CA ILE A 103 -4.70 20.32 14.23
C ILE A 103 -4.73 20.54 15.74
N SER A 104 -5.42 21.61 16.13
CA SER A 104 -5.72 22.02 17.49
C SER A 104 -7.17 22.48 17.55
N GLU A 105 -7.69 22.67 18.75
CA GLU A 105 -9.04 23.21 18.93
C GLU A 105 -9.20 24.60 18.29
N ALA A 106 -8.14 25.42 18.31
CA ALA A 106 -8.15 26.79 17.77
C ALA A 106 -8.20 26.86 16.24
N ASN A 107 -7.68 25.87 15.53
CA ASN A 107 -7.64 25.84 14.05
C ASN A 107 -8.45 24.70 13.43
N LEU A 108 -9.27 23.99 14.23
CA LEU A 108 -9.98 22.78 13.83
C LEU A 108 -10.72 22.94 12.51
N GLU A 109 -11.58 23.95 12.35
CA GLU A 109 -12.41 24.08 11.14
C GLU A 109 -11.58 24.32 9.87
N CYS A 110 -10.53 25.14 9.96
CA CYS A 110 -9.65 25.43 8.84
C CYS A 110 -8.86 24.19 8.42
N GLU A 111 -8.22 23.52 9.38
CA GLU A 111 -7.40 22.34 9.08
C GLU A 111 -8.25 21.11 8.73
N TYR A 112 -9.46 20.98 9.29
CA TYR A 112 -10.41 19.95 8.88
C TYR A 112 -10.81 20.11 7.42
N SER A 113 -11.12 21.33 6.98
CA SER A 113 -11.47 21.60 5.57
C SER A 113 -10.32 21.22 4.62
N LYS A 114 -9.08 21.58 4.96
CA LYS A 114 -7.88 21.20 4.19
C LYS A 114 -7.65 19.69 4.18
N LEU A 115 -7.82 19.04 5.33
CA LEU A 115 -7.71 17.59 5.47
C LEU A 115 -8.74 16.92 4.55
N CYS A 116 -10.02 17.31 4.61
CA CYS A 116 -11.07 16.74 3.75
C CYS A 116 -10.77 16.93 2.26
N GLY A 117 -10.38 18.14 1.85
CA GLY A 117 -10.01 18.41 0.45
C GLY A 117 -8.86 17.52 -0.02
N THR A 118 -7.83 17.37 0.82
CA THR A 118 -6.65 16.55 0.49
C THR A 118 -6.96 15.06 0.51
N LEU A 119 -7.77 14.58 1.46
CA LEU A 119 -8.22 13.20 1.51
C LEU A 119 -9.03 12.84 0.26
N ALA A 120 -9.96 13.71 -0.16
CA ALA A 120 -10.77 13.49 -1.35
C ALA A 120 -9.91 13.47 -2.62
N ASP A 121 -9.01 14.43 -2.80
CA ASP A 121 -8.14 14.52 -3.99
C ASP A 121 -7.18 13.32 -4.08
N CYS A 122 -6.39 13.09 -3.04
CA CYS A 122 -5.39 12.01 -3.03
C CYS A 122 -6.02 10.62 -3.14
N SER A 123 -7.14 10.37 -2.42
CA SER A 123 -7.84 9.08 -2.56
C SER A 123 -8.46 8.92 -3.95
N GLY A 124 -8.97 10.00 -4.55
CA GLY A 124 -9.43 10.01 -5.94
C GLY A 124 -8.31 9.60 -6.90
N ILE A 125 -7.16 10.27 -6.83
CA ILE A 125 -5.98 9.98 -7.66
C ILE A 125 -5.58 8.50 -7.54
N VAL A 126 -5.36 8.02 -6.31
CA VAL A 126 -4.87 6.66 -6.07
C VAL A 126 -5.91 5.62 -6.48
N PHE A 127 -7.16 5.77 -6.06
CA PHE A 127 -8.18 4.75 -6.30
C PHE A 127 -8.67 4.69 -7.75
N GLN A 128 -8.49 5.77 -8.53
CA GLN A 128 -8.73 5.77 -9.97
C GLN A 128 -7.54 5.27 -10.78
N SER A 129 -6.31 5.40 -10.26
CA SER A 129 -5.09 4.91 -10.94
C SER A 129 -4.86 3.41 -10.74
N TYR A 130 -5.50 2.80 -9.74
CA TYR A 130 -5.34 1.38 -9.40
C TYR A 130 -6.70 0.70 -9.24
N THR A 131 -7.46 0.60 -10.33
CA THR A 131 -8.77 -0.06 -10.36
C THR A 131 -8.68 -1.55 -10.70
N SER A 132 -7.62 -1.94 -11.40
CA SER A 132 -7.40 -3.32 -11.87
C SER A 132 -5.96 -3.78 -11.68
N LEU A 133 -5.72 -5.08 -11.85
CA LEU A 133 -4.36 -5.63 -11.92
C LEU A 133 -3.61 -5.09 -13.15
N ARG A 134 -4.28 -4.91 -14.30
CA ARG A 134 -3.67 -4.29 -15.48
C ARG A 134 -3.15 -2.90 -15.18
N ASP A 135 -3.95 -2.06 -14.51
CA ASP A 135 -3.50 -0.71 -14.13
C ASP A 135 -2.26 -0.81 -13.23
N MET A 136 -2.26 -1.73 -12.27
CA MET A 136 -1.11 -1.93 -11.39
C MET A 136 0.12 -2.40 -12.18
N PHE A 137 -0.04 -3.28 -13.17
CA PHE A 137 1.04 -3.73 -14.04
C PHE A 137 1.63 -2.58 -14.85
N GLU A 138 0.78 -1.74 -15.45
CA GLU A 138 1.19 -0.56 -16.22
C GLU A 138 1.92 0.48 -15.34
N HIS A 139 1.46 0.70 -14.10
CA HIS A 139 2.06 1.70 -13.22
C HIS A 139 3.29 1.21 -12.47
N GLU A 140 3.36 -0.09 -12.17
CA GLU A 140 4.44 -0.67 -11.36
C GLU A 140 5.48 -1.43 -12.16
N ILE A 141 5.11 -2.17 -13.21
CA ILE A 141 6.05 -3.07 -13.88
C ILE A 141 6.65 -2.42 -15.12
N ILE A 142 5.82 -1.83 -15.99
CA ILE A 142 6.27 -1.25 -17.26
C ILE A 142 7.40 -0.21 -17.08
N PRO A 143 7.30 0.79 -16.18
CA PRO A 143 8.38 1.76 -16.00
C PRO A 143 9.70 1.13 -15.55
N ARG A 144 9.65 -0.06 -14.92
CA ARG A 144 10.84 -0.77 -14.43
C ARG A 144 11.46 -1.62 -15.54
N LEU A 145 10.64 -2.23 -16.39
CA LEU A 145 11.11 -2.89 -17.61
C LEU A 145 11.77 -1.90 -18.57
N GLU A 146 11.23 -0.68 -18.67
CA GLU A 146 11.78 0.39 -19.50
C GLU A 146 12.99 1.11 -18.87
N GLY A 147 13.39 0.74 -17.65
CA GLY A 147 14.49 1.39 -16.93
C GLY A 147 14.19 2.83 -16.44
N LYS A 148 12.93 3.27 -16.52
CA LYS A 148 12.47 4.61 -16.07
C LYS A 148 12.28 4.69 -14.55
N ARG A 149 12.19 3.55 -13.86
CA ARG A 149 12.06 3.47 -12.41
C ARG A 149 12.89 2.32 -11.85
N ALA A 150 13.59 2.56 -10.74
CA ALA A 150 14.32 1.51 -10.04
C ALA A 150 13.37 0.51 -9.35
N LEU A 151 13.84 -0.73 -9.18
CA LEU A 151 13.21 -1.68 -8.27
C LEU A 151 13.41 -1.22 -6.81
N PRO A 152 12.47 -1.57 -5.90
CA PRO A 152 12.65 -1.27 -4.49
C PRO A 152 13.97 -1.83 -3.95
N ASP A 153 14.57 -1.02 -3.08
CA ASP A 153 15.80 -1.33 -2.39
C ASP A 153 15.51 -2.09 -1.08
N VAL A 154 14.39 -1.85 -0.41
CA VAL A 154 14.09 -2.41 0.93
C VAL A 154 12.85 -3.31 0.93
N GLY A 155 12.81 -4.26 1.88
CA GLY A 155 11.71 -5.21 2.03
C GLY A 155 11.73 -6.32 0.97
N ALA A 156 10.89 -7.35 1.17
CA ALA A 156 10.84 -8.53 0.29
C ALA A 156 9.50 -8.70 -0.46
N ASP A 157 8.38 -8.23 0.13
CA ASP A 157 7.04 -8.47 -0.41
C ASP A 157 6.86 -7.99 -1.86
N TRP A 158 7.57 -6.92 -2.24
CA TRP A 158 7.49 -6.36 -3.59
C TRP A 158 7.93 -7.37 -4.65
N ALA A 159 8.93 -8.22 -4.35
CA ALA A 159 9.49 -9.17 -5.32
C ALA A 159 8.43 -10.19 -5.70
N PHE A 160 7.85 -10.87 -4.72
CA PHE A 160 6.81 -11.87 -4.94
C PHE A 160 5.56 -11.26 -5.57
N LYS A 161 5.15 -10.07 -5.11
CA LYS A 161 4.01 -9.34 -5.68
C LYS A 161 4.22 -8.99 -7.16
N TYR A 162 5.39 -8.52 -7.55
CA TYR A 162 5.69 -8.15 -8.95
C TYR A 162 5.80 -9.38 -9.85
N LEU A 163 6.38 -10.47 -9.35
CA LEU A 163 6.40 -11.75 -10.07
C LEU A 163 4.97 -12.26 -10.30
N THR A 164 4.14 -12.31 -9.25
CA THR A 164 2.73 -12.74 -9.38
C THR A 164 1.94 -11.84 -10.31
N LEU A 165 2.06 -10.52 -10.16
CA LEU A 165 1.36 -9.56 -11.01
C LEU A 165 1.68 -9.76 -12.49
N THR A 166 2.98 -9.88 -12.80
CA THR A 166 3.42 -10.11 -14.18
C THR A 166 2.96 -11.47 -14.69
N ARG A 167 3.03 -12.51 -13.87
CA ARG A 167 2.57 -13.86 -14.24
C ARG A 167 1.09 -13.89 -14.65
N ILE A 168 0.27 -13.05 -14.03
CA ILE A 168 -1.17 -12.92 -14.32
C ILE A 168 -1.42 -12.03 -15.53
N GLU A 169 -0.83 -10.82 -15.57
CA GLU A 169 -1.20 -9.77 -16.53
C GLU A 169 -0.37 -9.78 -17.82
N SER A 170 0.83 -10.34 -17.78
CA SER A 170 1.75 -10.45 -18.92
C SER A 170 2.70 -11.64 -18.77
N PRO A 171 2.19 -12.88 -18.98
CA PRO A 171 3.01 -14.09 -19.10
C PRO A 171 4.26 -13.95 -19.97
N GLU A 172 4.15 -13.19 -21.06
CA GLU A 172 5.19 -12.93 -22.04
C GLU A 172 6.34 -12.09 -21.47
N ASP A 173 6.06 -11.11 -20.61
CA ASP A 173 7.08 -10.28 -19.95
C ASP A 173 7.67 -10.96 -18.70
N TYR A 174 7.04 -12.03 -18.21
CA TYR A 174 7.45 -12.72 -16.99
C TYR A 174 8.93 -13.12 -16.95
N PRO A 175 9.54 -13.72 -17.99
CA PRO A 175 10.97 -14.05 -17.97
C PRO A 175 11.87 -12.84 -17.75
N ALA A 176 11.55 -11.71 -18.40
CA ALA A 176 12.32 -10.47 -18.28
C ALA A 176 12.16 -9.85 -16.89
N VAL A 177 10.93 -9.78 -16.37
CA VAL A 177 10.68 -9.29 -15.00
C VAL A 177 11.34 -10.20 -13.98
N LYS A 178 11.25 -11.53 -14.13
CA LYS A 178 11.88 -12.49 -13.22
C LYS A 178 13.38 -12.28 -13.12
N ALA A 179 14.06 -12.10 -14.26
CA ALA A 179 15.48 -11.80 -14.28
C ALA A 179 15.83 -10.50 -13.53
N LEU A 180 15.07 -9.43 -13.75
CA LEU A 180 15.27 -8.14 -13.08
C LEU A 180 15.04 -8.23 -11.56
N VAL A 181 13.94 -8.87 -11.15
CA VAL A 181 13.58 -9.06 -9.73
C VAL A 181 14.66 -9.88 -9.02
N LEU A 182 15.08 -11.01 -9.60
CA LEU A 182 16.09 -11.89 -9.00
C LEU A 182 17.45 -11.21 -8.89
N ALA A 183 17.87 -10.45 -9.91
CA ALA A 183 19.11 -9.68 -9.85
C ALA A 183 19.10 -8.66 -8.68
N GLN A 184 17.99 -7.97 -8.46
CA GLN A 184 17.85 -7.03 -7.35
C GLN A 184 17.79 -7.75 -5.99
N VAL A 185 17.06 -8.87 -5.88
CA VAL A 185 17.01 -9.68 -4.66
C VAL A 185 18.39 -10.21 -4.29
N LEU A 186 19.17 -10.70 -5.25
CA LEU A 186 20.55 -11.14 -5.04
C LEU A 186 21.42 -10.00 -4.49
N LYS A 187 21.36 -8.82 -5.12
CA LYS A 187 22.07 -7.62 -4.64
C LYS A 187 21.66 -7.24 -3.21
N MET A 188 20.38 -7.37 -2.86
CA MET A 188 19.88 -7.11 -1.51
C MET A 188 20.33 -8.17 -0.50
N ALA A 189 20.45 -9.43 -0.92
CA ALA A 189 20.96 -10.51 -0.08
C ALA A 189 22.47 -10.36 0.19
N GLU A 190 23.27 -9.96 -0.81
CA GLU A 190 24.71 -9.72 -0.65
C GLU A 190 25.03 -8.67 0.43
N ARG A 191 24.20 -7.63 0.52
CA ARG A 191 24.28 -6.61 1.58
C ARG A 191 23.56 -6.98 2.88
N HIS A 192 23.08 -8.22 2.99
CA HIS A 192 22.39 -8.75 4.17
C HIS A 192 21.14 -7.94 4.55
N GLU A 193 20.33 -7.52 3.57
CA GLU A 193 19.06 -6.85 3.86
C GLU A 193 18.14 -7.79 4.67
N PRO A 194 17.75 -7.44 5.90
CA PRO A 194 17.12 -8.39 6.82
C PRO A 194 15.84 -9.03 6.27
N ASN A 195 14.98 -8.26 5.61
CA ASN A 195 13.72 -8.78 5.12
C ASN A 195 13.89 -9.77 3.97
N ILE A 196 14.94 -9.65 3.15
CA ILE A 196 15.26 -10.63 2.10
C ILE A 196 15.86 -11.91 2.71
N MET A 197 16.71 -11.78 3.72
CA MET A 197 17.37 -12.95 4.33
C MET A 197 16.39 -13.94 4.95
N ASP A 198 15.22 -13.46 5.39
CA ASP A 198 14.12 -14.31 5.88
C ASP A 198 13.57 -15.28 4.81
N TYR A 199 13.67 -14.92 3.53
CA TYR A 199 13.12 -15.70 2.41
C TYR A 199 14.18 -16.34 1.53
N PHE A 200 15.39 -15.79 1.51
CA PHE A 200 16.45 -16.16 0.58
C PHE A 200 16.75 -17.67 0.55
N PRO A 201 16.82 -18.40 1.68
CA PRO A 201 17.05 -19.86 1.68
C PRO A 201 15.96 -20.68 0.98
N ARG A 202 14.75 -20.12 0.83
CA ARG A 202 13.57 -20.78 0.24
C ARG A 202 13.09 -20.07 -1.03
N LEU A 203 13.89 -19.18 -1.61
CA LEU A 203 13.47 -18.33 -2.72
C LEU A 203 12.96 -19.14 -3.92
N ASP A 204 13.71 -20.17 -4.33
CA ASP A 204 13.35 -21.04 -5.45
C ASP A 204 12.06 -21.83 -5.19
N GLU A 205 11.88 -22.33 -3.96
CA GLU A 205 10.66 -23.03 -3.53
C GLU A 205 9.44 -22.11 -3.66
N ILE A 206 9.53 -20.91 -3.08
CA ILE A 206 8.44 -19.93 -3.07
C ILE A 206 8.06 -19.53 -4.51
N ILE A 207 9.05 -19.26 -5.35
CA ILE A 207 8.82 -18.89 -6.75
C ILE A 207 8.20 -20.05 -7.54
N SER A 208 8.69 -21.28 -7.35
CA SER A 208 8.11 -22.46 -7.99
C SER A 208 6.65 -22.65 -7.61
N VAL A 209 6.30 -22.49 -6.33
CA VAL A 209 4.91 -22.59 -5.87
C VAL A 209 4.04 -21.48 -6.46
N MET A 210 4.56 -20.26 -6.56
CA MET A 210 3.87 -19.16 -7.24
C MET A 210 3.58 -19.51 -8.70
N GLU A 211 4.57 -20.00 -9.45
CA GLU A 211 4.42 -20.36 -10.86
C GLU A 211 3.44 -21.51 -11.10
N GLN A 212 3.35 -22.45 -10.17
CA GLN A 212 2.37 -23.54 -10.19
C GLN A 212 0.96 -23.05 -9.84
N THR A 213 0.85 -22.09 -8.92
CA THR A 213 -0.43 -21.48 -8.53
C THR A 213 -1.00 -20.63 -9.67
N PHE A 214 -0.13 -19.99 -10.46
CA PHE A 214 -0.49 -19.14 -11.60
C PHE A 214 0.15 -19.70 -12.88
N PRO A 215 -0.37 -20.82 -13.43
CA PRO A 215 0.17 -21.42 -14.64
C PRO A 215 -0.13 -20.54 -15.85
N THR A 216 0.84 -20.44 -16.76
CA THR A 216 0.64 -19.82 -18.07
C THR A 216 -0.11 -20.78 -18.98
N LYS A 217 -1.07 -20.25 -19.73
CA LYS A 217 -1.79 -21.00 -20.77
C LYS A 217 -0.92 -21.23 -21.98
#